data_AF-A0A656JUW8-F1
#
_entry.id   AF-A0A656JUW8-F1
#
_cell.length_a   1.000
_cell.length_b   1.000
_cell.length_c   1.000
_cell.angle_alpha   90.00
_cell.angle_beta   90.00
_cell.angle_gamma   90.00
#
_symmetry.space_group_name_H-M   'P 1'
#
loop_
_entity.id
_entity.type
_entity.pdbx_description
1 polymer ?
#
loop_
_entity_poly.entity_id
_entity_poly.type
_entity_poly.pdbx_seq_one_letter_code
_entity_poly.pdbx_strand_id
1 'polypeptide(L)' 'ILRAIENGHGQPGDIETLLGLVNFLGPGKTFCAHAPGAVEPLGSAIKYFRSEFEAGIAPASAATLVPGKSPTVVGA' A
#
# COMPACT_ATOMS: atom_id res chain seq x y z
N ILE A 1 1.94 -3.36 -7.87
CA ILE A 1 2.20 -2.39 -6.81
C ILE A 1 3.44 -1.53 -7.13
N LEU A 2 4.68 -2.00 -6.96
CA LEU A 2 5.88 -1.17 -7.17
C LEU A 2 5.91 -0.46 -8.53
N ARG A 3 5.59 -1.17 -9.62
CA ARG A 3 5.52 -0.58 -10.97
C ARG A 3 4.43 0.50 -11.11
N ALA A 4 3.36 0.45 -10.31
CA ALA A 4 2.35 1.50 -10.28
C ALA A 4 2.86 2.73 -9.54
N ILE A 5 3.51 2.54 -8.38
CA ILE A 5 4.15 3.61 -7.59
C ILE A 5 5.21 4.33 -8.44
N GLU A 6 6.08 3.60 -9.13
CA GLU A 6 7.11 4.17 -10.02
C GLU A 6 6.53 5.02 -11.15
N ASN A 7 5.34 4.66 -11.64
CA ASN A 7 4.63 5.41 -12.69
C ASN A 7 3.70 6.51 -12.13
N GLY A 8 3.71 6.80 -10.82
CA GLY A 8 2.81 7.78 -10.20
C GLY A 8 1.34 7.35 -10.13
N HIS A 9 1.06 6.06 -10.35
CA HIS A 9 -0.28 5.47 -10.33
C HIS A 9 -0.51 4.61 -9.07
N GLY A 10 0.34 4.76 -8.05
CA GLY A 10 0.18 4.05 -6.77
C GLY A 10 -1.14 4.41 -6.09
N GLN A 11 -1.68 3.50 -5.28
CA GLN A 11 -2.94 3.69 -4.58
C GLN A 11 -2.73 3.92 -3.08
N PRO A 12 -3.65 4.64 -2.42
CA PRO A 12 -3.70 4.66 -0.96
C PRO A 12 -3.71 3.22 -0.40
N GLY A 13 -2.80 2.92 0.54
CA GLY A 13 -2.65 1.58 1.12
C GLY A 13 -1.63 0.66 0.43
N ASP A 14 -1.07 1.03 -0.73
CA ASP A 14 -0.06 0.22 -1.41
C ASP A 14 1.22 0.07 -0.56
N ILE A 15 1.66 1.14 0.13
CA ILE A 15 2.83 1.10 1.01
C ILE A 15 2.60 0.14 2.19
N GLU A 16 1.40 0.14 2.77
CA GLU A 16 1.06 -0.77 3.86
C GLU A 16 1.02 -2.23 3.38
N THR A 17 0.50 -2.46 2.18
CA THR A 17 0.50 -3.79 1.54
C THR A 17 1.93 -4.28 1.33
N LEU A 18 2.83 -3.42 0.82
CA LEU A 18 4.24 -3.76 0.66
C LEU A 18 4.92 -4.10 2.00
N LEU A 19 4.69 -3.29 3.04
CA LEU A 19 5.22 -3.57 4.39
C LEU A 19 4.66 -4.87 4.98
N GLY A 20 3.38 -5.16 4.73
CA GLY A 20 2.75 -6.43 5.09
C GLY A 20 3.44 -7.63 4.42
N LEU A 21 3.77 -7.50 3.13
CA LEU A 21 4.52 -8.53 2.39
C LEU A 21 5.94 -8.70 2.93
N VAL A 22 6.64 -7.62 3.25
CA VAL A 22 7.98 -7.67 3.88
C VAL A 22 7.92 -8.45 5.19
N ASN A 23 6.92 -8.19 6.03
CA ASN A 23 6.73 -8.95 7.25
C ASN A 23 6.37 -10.41 6.96
N PHE A 24 5.45 -10.68 6.04
CA PHE A 24 4.96 -12.04 5.77
C PHE A 24 6.04 -12.94 5.15
N LEU A 25 6.92 -12.39 4.32
CA LEU A 25 7.95 -13.12 3.58
C LEU A 25 9.36 -12.99 4.20
N GLY A 26 9.46 -12.41 5.40
CA GLY A 26 10.73 -12.18 6.09
C GLY A 26 11.45 -13.46 6.56
N PRO A 27 12.62 -13.30 7.20
CA PRO A 27 13.45 -14.43 7.64
C PRO A 27 12.68 -15.43 8.50
N GLY A 28 12.88 -16.73 8.24
CA GLY A 28 12.22 -17.82 8.97
C GLY A 28 10.77 -18.10 8.57
N LYS A 29 10.20 -17.39 7.58
CA LYS A 29 8.81 -17.58 7.12
C LYS A 29 8.67 -18.31 5.78
N THR A 30 9.78 -18.69 5.15
CA THR A 30 9.81 -19.37 3.85
C THR A 30 10.84 -20.50 3.84
N PHE A 31 10.72 -21.43 2.88
CA PHE A 31 11.55 -22.64 2.81
C PHE A 31 13.04 -22.36 2.61
N CYS A 32 13.38 -21.32 1.83
CA CYS A 32 14.76 -20.92 1.56
C CYS A 32 14.92 -19.40 1.65
N ALA A 33 16.16 -18.92 1.63
CA ALA A 33 16.47 -17.49 1.77
C ALA A 33 16.09 -16.61 0.56
N HIS A 34 15.44 -17.16 -0.48
CA HIS A 34 15.11 -16.42 -1.69
C HIS A 34 14.09 -15.31 -1.44
N ALA A 35 12.99 -15.62 -0.74
CA ALA A 35 11.96 -14.63 -0.43
C ALA A 35 12.45 -13.53 0.53
N PRO A 36 13.09 -13.83 1.69
CA PRO A 36 13.63 -12.77 2.55
C PRO A 36 14.70 -11.95 1.83
N GLY A 37 15.56 -12.58 1.01
CA GLY A 37 16.54 -11.87 0.19
C GLY A 37 15.92 -10.86 -0.78
N ALA A 38 14.68 -11.08 -1.24
CA ALA A 38 13.96 -10.15 -2.10
C ALA A 38 13.26 -9.02 -1.31
N VAL A 39 12.65 -9.33 -0.16
CA VAL A 39 11.79 -8.37 0.56
C VAL A 39 12.52 -7.54 1.62
N GLU A 40 13.64 -8.01 2.19
CA GLU A 40 14.39 -7.21 3.18
C GLU A 40 14.96 -5.90 2.59
N PRO A 41 15.50 -5.88 1.35
CA PRO A 41 15.89 -4.64 0.69
C PRO A 41 14.71 -3.70 0.42
N LEU A 42 13.53 -4.25 0.12
CA LEU A 42 12.32 -3.44 -0.05
C LEU A 42 11.90 -2.78 1.27
N GLY A 43 11.94 -3.51 2.39
CA GLY A 43 11.65 -2.98 3.72
C GLY A 43 12.59 -1.85 4.11
N SER A 44 13.89 -1.98 3.85
CA SER A 44 14.86 -0.91 4.10
C SER A 44 14.65 0.28 3.17
N ALA A 45 14.37 0.05 1.89
CA ALA A 45 14.06 1.11 0.94
C ALA A 45 12.86 1.95 1.40
N ILE A 46 11.75 1.32 1.82
CA ILE A 46 10.57 2.03 2.33
C ILE A 46 10.90 2.76 3.64
N LYS A 47 11.73 2.20 4.52
CA LYS A 47 12.13 2.86 5.78
C LYS A 47 12.91 4.15 5.55
N TYR A 48 13.88 4.14 4.64
CA TYR A 48 14.80 5.27 4.43
C TYR A 48 14.32 6.27 3.37
N PHE A 49 13.51 5.81 2.40
CA PHE A 49 13.05 6.63 1.28
C PHE A 49 11.53 6.72 1.21
N ARG A 50 10.84 6.67 2.36
CA ARG A 50 9.37 6.63 2.42
C ARG A 50 8.71 7.72 1.58
N SER A 51 9.24 8.94 1.63
CA SER A 51 8.71 10.09 0.89
C SER A 51 8.71 9.88 -0.63
N GLU A 52 9.67 9.13 -1.19
CA GLU A 52 9.68 8.80 -2.61
C GLU A 52 8.57 7.81 -2.98
N PHE A 53 8.28 6.85 -2.10
CA PHE A 53 7.14 5.94 -2.28
C PHE A 53 5.81 6.69 -2.16
N GLU A 54 5.71 7.65 -1.23
CA GLU A 54 4.53 8.48 -1.04
C GLU A 54 4.29 9.43 -2.23
N ALA A 55 5.36 9.97 -2.83
CA ALA A 55 5.28 10.79 -4.05
C ALA A 55 4.74 10.02 -5.27
N GLY A 56 4.95 8.70 -5.31
CA GLY A 56 4.40 7.82 -6.35
C GLY A 56 2.93 7.41 -6.15
N ILE A 57 2.29 7.81 -5.04
CA ILE A 57 0.88 7.55 -4.79
C ILE A 57 0.03 8.61 -5.49
N ALA A 58 -0.89 8.18 -6.33
CA ALA A 58 -1.84 9.06 -6.99
C ALA A 58 -2.66 9.81 -5.92
N PRO A 59 -2.92 11.13 -6.12
CA PRO A 59 -3.76 11.87 -5.21
C PRO A 59 -5.10 11.17 -5.08
N ALA A 60 -5.61 11.06 -3.87
CA ALA A 60 -6.92 10.48 -3.63
C ALA A 60 -7.95 11.24 -4.48
N SER A 61 -8.43 10.58 -5.53
CA SER A 61 -9.49 11.15 -6.35
C SER A 61 -10.70 11.34 -5.44
N ALA A 62 -11.22 12.56 -5.35
CA ALA A 62 -12.40 12.93 -4.58
C ALA A 62 -13.71 12.21 -5.04
N ALA A 63 -13.61 11.22 -5.92
CA ALA A 63 -14.71 10.52 -6.54
C ALA A 63 -15.40 9.45 -5.67
N THR A 64 -14.93 9.16 -4.44
CA THR A 64 -15.57 8.18 -3.55
C THR A 64 -16.56 8.81 -2.54
N LEU A 65 -16.82 10.12 -2.62
CA LEU A 65 -18.00 10.69 -1.96
C LEU A 65 -19.22 10.38 -2.83
N VAL A 66 -19.88 9.24 -2.59
CA VAL A 66 -21.19 8.94 -3.18
C VAL A 66 -22.18 10.02 -2.73
N PRO A 67 -22.66 10.92 -3.61
CA PRO A 67 -23.71 11.87 -3.24
C PRO A 67 -25.04 11.13 -3.37
N GLY A 68 -25.58 10.57 -2.28
CA GLY A 68 -26.89 9.92 -2.41
C GLY A 68 -27.45 9.04 -1.30
N LYS A 69 -26.82 8.90 -0.12
CA LYS A 69 -27.54 8.31 1.02
C LYS A 69 -28.16 9.41 1.88
N SER A 70 -29.34 9.86 1.48
CA SER A 70 -30.24 10.59 2.39
C SER A 70 -30.59 9.67 3.57
N PRO A 71 -30.57 10.15 4.82
CA PRO A 71 -31.05 9.37 5.95
C PRO A 71 -32.57 9.27 5.85
N THR A 72 -33.09 8.05 5.68
CA THR A 72 -34.52 7.79 5.81
C THR A 72 -34.92 8.02 7.27
N VAL A 73 -35.71 9.06 7.51
CA VAL A 73 -36.46 9.22 8.76
C VAL A 73 -37.60 8.19 8.74
N VAL A 74 -37.51 7.16 9.59
CA VAL A 74 -38.69 6.35 9.94
C VAL A 74 -39.32 7.03 11.15
N GLY A 75 -40.44 7.71 10.89
CA GLY A 75 -41.40 8.10 11.90
C GLY A 75 -42.52 7.06 11.96
N ALA A 76 -42.82 6.59 13.17
CA ALA A 76 -44.08 6.00 13.59
C ALA A 76 -44.24 6.28 15.09
#